data_AF-A0A8T4BWC8-F1
#
_entry.id   AF-A0A8T4BWC8-F1
#
_cell.length_a   1.000
_cell.length_b   1.000
_cell.length_c   1.000
_cell.angle_alpha   90.00
_cell.angle_beta   90.00
_cell.angle_gamma   90.00
#
_symmetry.space_group_name_H-M   'P 1'
#
loop_
_entity.id
_entity.type
_entity.pdbx_description
1 polymer ?
#
loop_
_entity_poly.entity_id
_entity_poly.type
_entity_poly.pdbx_seq_one_letter_code
_entity_poly.pdbx_strand_id
1 'polypeptide(L)'
;MAVREETSKGYRVGISPLTYLIKGISILLGFGIGVFIITILLSFIFTEQPLLNYVYNEVTDPLINTGFGNFIKKGFTYLSIPFSAEKQAELVEESYWKSNVDINSKNDDLGVRINKFEVVINNIDSEKFLSQEGSKIEALAEGHASTIESIEIEFSCLTEDNKLGEVANQNNILSLSENRKQFFTVKCVYDKDLFDIDQNEAIDFQKIKIKSSYEFVTESYLPIYLLQKDILDLKREDNEDVFEDVDDSNLDKNKGITSSVYTEGPLKLVLRSLYTQPFTEEGPFGSGSYYTLDIRLDDNVKWTGNIEEIEEIYLLIPDEVNIVTTDFEEMNLEDGFNVYRAKASLIEKLYEQCEAKSLLEDLQNIIDEDCWRRGDMITSLEFSIDNAPEEISKTFIRAKVKYRYGDIKQDTVNFINT
;
A
#
# COMPACT_ATOMS: atom_id res chain seq x y z
N MET A 1 6.79 -73.69 39.17
CA MET A 1 7.03 -72.39 38.48
C MET A 1 8.44 -72.43 37.93
N ALA A 2 8.56 -72.55 36.61
CA ALA A 2 9.85 -72.76 35.94
C ALA A 2 10.44 -71.41 35.52
N VAL A 3 11.68 -71.16 35.98
CA VAL A 3 12.54 -70.06 35.54
C VAL A 3 13.18 -70.49 34.22
N ARG A 4 13.07 -69.65 33.17
CA ARG A 4 13.79 -69.83 31.91
C ARG A 4 14.68 -68.60 31.70
N GLU A 5 15.98 -68.80 31.84
CA GLU A 5 17.02 -67.85 31.43
C GLU A 5 17.08 -67.79 29.91
N GLU A 6 16.95 -66.60 29.33
CA GLU A 6 17.37 -66.33 27.95
C GLU A 6 18.72 -65.60 27.96
N THR A 7 19.70 -66.26 27.37
CA THR A 7 21.08 -65.81 27.22
C THR A 7 21.16 -64.85 26.02
N SER A 8 21.43 -63.56 26.27
CA SER A 8 21.68 -62.59 25.20
C SER A 8 23.06 -62.83 24.59
N LYS A 9 23.10 -63.24 23.31
CA LYS A 9 24.34 -63.31 22.53
C LYS A 9 24.71 -61.92 22.02
N GLY A 10 25.81 -61.36 22.52
CA GLY A 10 26.37 -60.11 22.05
C GLY A 10 26.85 -60.22 20.59
N TYR A 11 26.18 -59.52 19.68
CA TYR A 11 26.67 -59.25 18.33
C TYR A 11 27.73 -58.14 18.40
N ARG A 12 29.01 -58.49 18.20
CA ARG A 12 30.06 -57.51 17.92
C ARG A 12 29.86 -57.01 16.49
N VAL A 13 29.31 -55.80 16.35
CA VAL A 13 29.22 -55.09 15.06
C VAL A 13 30.65 -54.68 14.67
N GLY A 14 31.25 -55.41 13.73
CA GLY A 14 32.48 -55.00 13.08
C GLY A 14 32.21 -53.74 12.26
N ILE A 15 32.76 -52.60 12.68
CA ILE A 15 32.61 -51.33 11.98
C ILE A 15 33.43 -51.42 10.69
N SER A 16 32.74 -51.42 9.55
CA SER A 16 33.36 -51.46 8.21
C SER A 16 34.21 -50.21 7.96
N PRO A 17 35.41 -50.34 7.35
CA PRO A 17 36.25 -49.20 6.95
C PRO A 17 35.51 -48.19 6.05
N LEU A 18 34.52 -48.66 5.28
CA LEU A 18 33.69 -47.82 4.42
C LEU A 18 32.84 -46.83 5.22
N THR A 19 32.37 -47.25 6.41
CA THR A 19 31.55 -46.41 7.29
C THR A 19 32.37 -45.27 7.90
N TYR A 20 33.67 -45.48 8.14
CA TYR A 20 34.59 -44.43 8.56
C TYR A 20 34.89 -43.45 7.43
N LEU A 21 35.01 -43.94 6.20
CA LEU A 21 35.26 -43.10 5.02
C LEU A 21 34.06 -42.21 4.71
N ILE A 22 32.85 -42.76 4.75
CA ILE A 22 31.61 -41.99 4.59
C ILE A 22 31.45 -40.96 5.71
N LYS A 23 31.64 -41.35 6.98
CA LYS A 23 31.62 -40.40 8.10
C LYS A 23 32.67 -39.31 7.95
N GLY A 24 33.88 -39.64 7.49
CA GLY A 24 34.94 -38.68 7.23
C GLY A 24 34.55 -37.66 6.15
N ILE A 25 33.96 -38.12 5.04
CA ILE A 25 33.45 -37.25 3.97
C ILE A 25 32.29 -36.38 4.47
N SER A 26 31.35 -36.94 5.23
CA SER A 26 30.22 -36.18 5.79
C SER A 26 30.68 -35.11 6.77
N ILE A 27 31.69 -35.39 7.60
CA ILE A 27 32.29 -34.42 8.52
C ILE A 27 33.01 -33.32 7.75
N LEU A 28 33.76 -33.65 6.69
CA LEU A 28 34.44 -32.67 5.85
C LEU A 28 33.45 -31.76 5.10
N LEU A 29 32.37 -32.32 4.56
CA LEU A 29 31.29 -31.55 3.92
C LEU A 29 30.56 -30.66 4.94
N GLY A 30 30.21 -31.20 6.11
CA GLY A 30 29.58 -30.43 7.18
C GLY A 30 30.46 -29.30 7.69
N PHE A 31 31.77 -29.55 7.82
CA PHE A 31 32.74 -28.52 8.19
C PHE A 31 32.89 -27.45 7.10
N GLY A 32 32.95 -27.84 5.82
CA GLY A 32 33.01 -26.91 4.70
C GLY A 32 31.78 -26.00 4.60
N ILE A 33 30.58 -26.58 4.75
CA ILE A 33 29.32 -25.82 4.78
C ILE A 33 29.26 -24.91 6.01
N GLY A 34 29.67 -25.41 7.17
CA GLY A 34 29.72 -24.61 8.41
C GLY A 34 30.66 -23.40 8.29
N VAL A 35 31.87 -23.61 7.76
CA VAL A 35 32.84 -22.53 7.52
C VAL A 35 32.30 -21.52 6.49
N PHE A 36 31.62 -21.99 5.44
CA PHE A 36 31.01 -21.14 4.42
C PHE A 36 29.90 -20.25 4.99
N ILE A 37 29.00 -20.82 5.80
CA ILE A 37 27.93 -20.05 6.46
C ILE A 37 28.51 -19.04 7.44
N ILE A 38 29.52 -19.43 8.23
CA ILE A 38 30.19 -18.54 9.18
C ILE A 38 30.93 -17.40 8.44
N THR A 39 31.58 -17.67 7.31
CA THR A 39 32.26 -16.61 6.54
C THR A 39 31.26 -15.65 5.89
N ILE A 40 30.11 -16.12 5.42
CA ILE A 40 29.03 -15.24 4.95
C ILE A 40 28.52 -14.35 6.10
N LEU A 41 28.19 -14.94 7.25
CA LEU A 41 27.70 -14.17 8.40
C LEU A 41 28.75 -13.17 8.93
N LEU A 42 30.02 -13.56 9.01
CA LEU A 42 31.11 -12.65 9.38
C LEU A 42 31.31 -11.53 8.34
N SER A 43 31.08 -11.81 7.05
CA SER A 43 31.15 -10.78 6.00
C SER A 43 30.02 -9.76 6.07
N PHE A 44 28.86 -10.13 6.63
CA PHE A 44 27.76 -9.20 6.91
C PHE A 44 28.01 -8.35 8.17
N ILE A 45 28.79 -8.83 9.13
CA ILE A 45 29.10 -8.10 10.37
C ILE A 45 30.23 -7.07 10.16
N PHE A 46 31.18 -7.35 9.26
CA PHE A 46 32.26 -6.44 8.91
C PHE A 46 31.95 -5.67 7.62
N THR A 47 30.92 -4.83 7.66
CA THR A 47 30.63 -3.84 6.62
C THR A 47 31.59 -2.64 6.71
N GLU A 48 32.86 -2.85 6.37
CA GLU A 48 33.73 -1.80 5.80
C GLU A 48 34.69 -2.41 4.75
N GLN A 49 34.70 -1.78 3.57
CA GLN A 49 35.12 -2.31 2.27
C GLN A 49 36.64 -2.28 1.98
N PRO A 50 37.36 -3.40 2.09
CA PRO A 50 38.32 -3.74 0.99
C PRO A 50 38.52 -5.24 0.72
N LEU A 51 38.20 -6.13 1.65
CA LEU A 51 38.55 -7.56 1.58
C LEU A 51 37.66 -8.35 0.61
N LEU A 52 36.40 -7.92 0.46
CA LEU A 52 35.43 -8.47 -0.49
C LEU A 52 35.86 -8.23 -1.94
N ASN A 53 36.41 -7.06 -2.25
CA ASN A 53 36.95 -6.76 -3.60
C ASN A 53 38.19 -7.59 -3.94
N TYR A 54 39.04 -7.90 -2.95
CA TYR A 54 40.21 -8.75 -3.14
C TYR A 54 39.82 -10.22 -3.37
N VAL A 55 38.90 -10.77 -2.55
CA VAL A 55 38.41 -12.15 -2.71
C VAL A 55 37.63 -12.32 -4.03
N TYR A 56 36.83 -11.32 -4.43
CA TYR A 56 36.11 -11.36 -5.70
C TYR A 56 37.09 -11.36 -6.88
N ASN A 57 38.05 -10.43 -6.90
CA ASN A 57 38.94 -10.27 -8.07
C ASN A 57 40.06 -11.33 -8.19
N GLU A 58 40.64 -11.84 -7.09
CA GLU A 58 41.70 -12.86 -7.19
C GLU A 58 41.20 -14.31 -7.15
N VAL A 59 40.07 -14.60 -6.47
CA VAL A 59 39.61 -15.99 -6.25
C VAL A 59 38.46 -16.37 -7.18
N THR A 60 37.53 -15.46 -7.50
CA THR A 60 36.35 -15.83 -8.30
C THR A 60 36.60 -15.80 -9.81
N ASP A 61 37.46 -14.92 -10.30
CA ASP A 61 37.73 -14.77 -11.74
C ASP A 61 38.40 -16.01 -12.40
N PRO A 62 39.32 -16.74 -11.74
CA PRO A 62 39.84 -18.01 -12.25
C PRO A 62 38.81 -19.14 -12.19
N LEU A 63 37.91 -19.14 -11.20
CA LEU A 63 36.89 -20.17 -10.97
C LEU A 63 35.71 -20.05 -11.94
N ILE A 64 35.32 -18.83 -12.29
CA ILE A 64 34.24 -18.53 -13.25
C ILE A 64 34.60 -18.97 -14.68
N ASN A 65 35.89 -19.00 -15.03
CA ASN A 65 36.38 -19.44 -16.33
C ASN A 65 36.66 -20.96 -16.44
N THR A 66 36.33 -21.74 -15.41
CA THR A 66 36.36 -23.21 -15.48
C THR A 66 35.05 -23.77 -16.04
N GLY A 67 35.05 -25.02 -16.52
CA GLY A 67 33.83 -25.69 -17.00
C GLY A 67 32.69 -25.76 -15.97
N PHE A 68 33.01 -25.76 -14.68
CA PHE A 68 32.03 -25.69 -13.58
C PHE A 68 31.51 -24.27 -13.37
N GLY A 69 32.37 -23.26 -13.49
CA GLY A 69 32.00 -21.84 -13.47
C GLY A 69 31.04 -21.45 -14.60
N ASN A 70 31.21 -22.00 -15.79
CA ASN A 70 30.28 -21.78 -16.91
C ASN A 70 28.92 -22.51 -16.74
N PHE A 71 28.91 -23.66 -16.07
CA PHE A 71 27.67 -24.37 -15.73
C PHE A 71 26.88 -23.61 -14.66
N ILE A 72 27.57 -23.10 -13.63
CA ILE A 72 27.01 -22.19 -12.64
C ILE A 72 26.55 -20.89 -13.31
N LYS A 73 27.36 -20.27 -14.18
CA LYS A 73 26.99 -19.04 -14.89
C LYS A 73 25.76 -19.23 -15.76
N LYS A 74 25.65 -20.31 -16.54
CA LYS A 74 24.42 -20.64 -17.32
C LYS A 74 23.22 -20.94 -16.42
N GLY A 75 23.42 -21.67 -15.31
CA GLY A 75 22.37 -21.90 -14.31
C GLY A 75 21.89 -20.60 -13.66
N PHE A 76 22.82 -19.69 -13.36
CA PHE A 76 22.54 -18.36 -12.83
C PHE A 76 22.07 -17.37 -13.88
N THR A 77 22.29 -17.56 -15.19
CA THR A 77 21.71 -16.66 -16.21
C THR A 77 20.23 -16.96 -16.48
N TYR A 78 19.80 -18.19 -16.19
CA TYR A 78 18.38 -18.56 -16.14
C TYR A 78 17.73 -18.22 -14.78
N LEU A 79 18.52 -18.05 -13.72
CA LEU A 79 18.05 -17.64 -12.39
C LEU A 79 18.30 -16.16 -12.06
N SER A 80 19.03 -15.42 -12.90
CA SER A 80 19.22 -13.98 -12.78
C SER A 80 18.06 -13.28 -13.48
N ILE A 81 16.86 -13.53 -12.96
CA ILE A 81 15.86 -12.48 -12.87
C ILE A 81 16.55 -11.40 -12.01
N PRO A 82 16.61 -10.13 -12.46
CA PRO A 82 17.10 -9.10 -11.56
C PRO A 82 16.12 -9.01 -10.39
N PHE A 83 16.39 -8.09 -9.46
CA PHE A 83 15.39 -7.55 -8.54
C PHE A 83 15.38 -8.20 -7.16
N SER A 84 15.67 -7.35 -6.18
CA SER A 84 15.39 -7.56 -4.76
C SER A 84 13.99 -8.16 -4.57
N ALA A 85 13.76 -8.84 -3.45
CA ALA A 85 12.41 -9.28 -3.07
C ALA A 85 11.39 -8.13 -3.19
N GLU A 86 11.83 -6.89 -2.92
CA GLU A 86 11.12 -5.64 -3.20
C GLU A 86 10.73 -5.45 -4.66
N LYS A 87 11.67 -5.52 -5.62
CA LYS A 87 11.35 -5.29 -7.03
C LYS A 87 10.64 -6.49 -7.69
N GLN A 88 10.76 -7.69 -7.12
CA GLN A 88 9.92 -8.83 -7.49
C GLN A 88 8.51 -8.69 -6.94
N ALA A 89 8.37 -8.21 -5.69
CA ALA A 89 7.07 -7.86 -5.10
C ALA A 89 6.43 -6.72 -5.89
N GLU A 90 7.18 -5.68 -6.25
CA GLU A 90 6.73 -4.54 -7.07
C GLU A 90 6.29 -5.00 -8.47
N LEU A 91 7.05 -5.88 -9.15
CA LEU A 91 6.65 -6.45 -10.44
C LEU A 91 5.43 -7.38 -10.33
N VAL A 92 5.35 -8.18 -9.27
CA VAL A 92 4.19 -9.02 -8.94
C VAL A 92 2.99 -8.11 -8.70
N GLU A 93 3.12 -7.12 -7.83
CA GLU A 93 2.09 -6.17 -7.44
C GLU A 93 1.60 -5.31 -8.61
N GLU A 94 2.49 -4.75 -9.43
CA GLU A 94 2.15 -4.07 -10.69
C GLU A 94 1.48 -5.01 -11.71
N SER A 95 1.87 -6.29 -11.72
CA SER A 95 1.28 -7.28 -12.65
C SER A 95 -0.10 -7.78 -12.20
N TYR A 96 -0.35 -7.85 -10.89
CA TYR A 96 -1.59 -8.35 -10.29
C TYR A 96 -2.61 -7.24 -10.00
N TRP A 97 -2.19 -6.00 -9.70
CA TRP A 97 -3.09 -4.87 -9.37
C TRP A 97 -3.07 -3.80 -10.46
N LYS A 98 -3.64 -4.14 -11.62
CA LYS A 98 -3.74 -3.20 -12.73
C LYS A 98 -4.87 -2.21 -12.53
N SER A 99 -4.55 -0.93 -12.59
CA SER A 99 -5.52 0.16 -12.56
C SER A 99 -5.06 1.31 -13.46
N ASN A 100 -6.02 2.07 -13.96
CA ASN A 100 -5.83 3.25 -14.79
C ASN A 100 -6.60 4.44 -14.20
N VAL A 101 -6.12 5.65 -14.41
CA VAL A 101 -6.84 6.87 -14.02
C VAL A 101 -7.91 7.21 -15.06
N ASP A 102 -9.14 7.50 -14.62
CA ASP A 102 -10.22 7.96 -15.50
C ASP A 102 -9.81 9.25 -16.21
N ILE A 103 -9.76 9.20 -17.54
CA ILE A 103 -9.33 10.30 -18.40
C ILE A 103 -10.18 11.55 -18.18
N ASN A 104 -11.48 11.39 -17.92
CA ASN A 104 -12.38 12.51 -17.67
C ASN A 104 -12.23 13.10 -16.26
N SER A 105 -11.61 12.35 -15.35
CA SER A 105 -11.33 12.79 -13.98
C SER A 105 -9.84 13.10 -13.72
N LYS A 106 -9.01 13.20 -14.77
CA LYS A 106 -7.58 13.56 -14.66
C LYS A 106 -7.42 15.02 -14.25
N ASN A 107 -7.67 15.29 -12.99
CA ASN A 107 -7.38 16.56 -12.35
C ASN A 107 -6.39 16.30 -11.23
N ASP A 108 -5.11 16.49 -11.53
CA ASP A 108 -4.01 16.31 -10.56
C ASP A 108 -4.17 17.21 -9.32
N ASP A 109 -5.09 18.18 -9.29
CA ASP A 109 -5.31 19.10 -8.17
C ASP A 109 -6.47 18.69 -7.23
N LEU A 110 -7.08 17.51 -7.38
CA LEU A 110 -8.20 17.03 -6.55
C LEU A 110 -7.81 16.67 -5.10
N GLY A 111 -8.20 17.50 -4.15
CA GLY A 111 -7.86 17.39 -2.72
C GLY A 111 -7.40 18.74 -2.19
N VAL A 112 -6.69 18.74 -1.06
CA VAL A 112 -6.08 19.94 -0.46
C VAL A 112 -4.57 19.91 -0.63
N ARG A 113 -3.99 21.00 -1.12
CA ARG A 113 -2.53 21.18 -1.22
C ARG A 113 -2.09 22.47 -0.57
N ILE A 114 -1.32 22.33 0.50
CA ILE A 114 -0.62 23.45 1.13
C ILE A 114 0.74 23.61 0.42
N ASN A 115 0.81 24.62 -0.44
CA ASN A 115 2.00 24.89 -1.26
C ASN A 115 3.11 25.58 -0.46
N LYS A 116 2.71 26.37 0.54
CA LYS A 116 3.60 27.20 1.33
C LYS A 116 3.08 27.29 2.75
N PHE A 117 3.96 27.14 3.73
CA PHE A 117 3.69 27.42 5.13
C PHE A 117 4.95 28.05 5.71
N GLU A 118 4.85 29.30 6.14
CA GLU A 118 6.00 30.04 6.65
C GLU A 118 5.65 30.93 7.84
N VAL A 119 6.61 31.11 8.74
CA VAL A 119 6.53 32.11 9.82
C VAL A 119 6.57 33.53 9.25
N VAL A 120 5.61 34.37 9.65
CA VAL A 120 5.54 35.78 9.28
C VAL A 120 6.41 36.59 10.24
N ILE A 121 7.53 37.12 9.75
CA ILE A 121 8.44 37.94 10.54
C ILE A 121 8.13 39.42 10.26
N ASN A 122 7.48 40.09 11.22
CA ASN A 122 7.11 41.51 11.10
C ASN A 122 8.29 42.48 11.30
N ASN A 123 9.46 42.01 11.73
CA ASN A 123 10.66 42.82 11.94
C ASN A 123 11.75 42.49 10.91
N ILE A 124 12.12 43.50 10.12
CA ILE A 124 12.99 43.42 8.94
C ILE A 124 14.42 42.94 9.25
N ASP A 125 14.83 42.88 10.52
CA ASP A 125 16.23 42.66 10.91
C ASP A 125 16.55 41.35 11.67
N SER A 126 15.57 40.47 11.96
CA SER A 126 15.90 39.17 12.57
C SER A 126 14.88 38.07 12.31
N GLU A 127 15.30 36.97 11.66
CA GLU A 127 14.59 35.68 11.55
C GLU A 127 14.42 34.94 12.90
N LYS A 128 14.38 35.69 14.00
CA LYS A 128 14.60 35.19 15.33
C LYS A 128 13.73 35.96 16.32
N PHE A 129 13.01 35.22 17.15
CA PHE A 129 12.13 35.76 18.18
C PHE A 129 12.89 35.89 19.51
N LEU A 130 12.80 37.05 20.17
CA LEU A 130 13.42 37.23 21.48
C LEU A 130 12.61 36.51 22.56
N SER A 131 13.26 35.61 23.30
CA SER A 131 12.59 34.80 24.32
C SER A 131 12.08 35.59 25.53
N GLN A 132 12.33 36.91 25.62
CA GLN A 132 11.81 37.79 26.68
C GLN A 132 10.72 38.76 26.23
N GLU A 133 10.52 38.98 24.92
CA GLU A 133 9.46 39.87 24.42
C GLU A 133 8.15 39.10 24.21
N GLY A 134 7.01 39.76 24.47
CA GLY A 134 5.67 39.19 24.38
C GLY A 134 5.15 39.10 22.94
N SER A 135 5.90 38.47 22.04
CA SER A 135 5.51 38.34 20.64
C SER A 135 4.69 37.06 20.43
N LYS A 136 3.45 37.23 19.96
CA LYS A 136 2.73 36.16 19.28
C LYS A 136 3.50 35.79 18.02
N ILE A 137 3.62 34.51 17.72
CA ILE A 137 4.21 34.03 16.47
C ILE A 137 3.07 33.89 15.47
N GLU A 138 3.22 34.54 14.33
CA GLU A 138 2.25 34.43 13.24
C GLU A 138 2.88 33.58 12.14
N ALA A 139 2.09 32.68 11.55
CA ALA A 139 2.50 31.91 10.38
C ALA A 139 1.38 31.94 9.35
N LEU A 140 1.75 31.81 8.08
CA LEU A 140 0.83 31.93 6.96
C LEU A 140 0.98 30.71 6.06
N ALA A 141 -0.14 30.03 5.85
CA ALA A 141 -0.27 28.94 4.90
C ALA A 141 -1.01 29.40 3.66
N GLU A 142 -0.46 29.10 2.49
CA GLU A 142 -1.08 29.34 1.20
C GLU A 142 -1.20 28.04 0.43
N GLY A 143 -2.37 27.85 -0.17
CA GLY A 143 -2.66 26.62 -0.87
C GLY A 143 -3.83 26.76 -1.81
N HIS A 144 -4.20 25.62 -2.36
CA HIS A 144 -5.42 25.47 -3.12
C HIS A 144 -6.08 24.15 -2.77
N ALA A 145 -7.37 24.07 -3.05
CA ALA A 145 -8.11 22.86 -2.94
C ALA A 145 -9.13 22.74 -4.07
N SER A 146 -9.42 21.51 -4.46
CA SER A 146 -10.40 21.17 -5.50
C SER A 146 -11.07 19.85 -5.14
N THR A 147 -12.32 19.68 -5.56
CA THR A 147 -13.12 18.51 -5.18
C THR A 147 -14.15 18.19 -6.25
N ILE A 148 -14.55 16.92 -6.35
CA ILE A 148 -15.65 16.47 -7.21
C ILE A 148 -17.02 16.61 -6.55
N GLU A 149 -17.07 16.79 -5.24
CA GLU A 149 -18.28 16.97 -4.41
C GLU A 149 -18.11 18.17 -3.48
N SER A 150 -19.18 18.76 -2.95
CA SER A 150 -19.01 19.87 -2.00
C SER A 150 -18.46 19.34 -0.66
N ILE A 151 -17.38 19.93 -0.16
CA ILE A 151 -16.70 19.49 1.07
C ILE A 151 -16.38 20.67 1.98
N GLU A 152 -16.16 20.38 3.26
CA GLU A 152 -15.64 21.33 4.24
C GLU A 152 -14.24 20.90 4.66
N ILE A 153 -13.30 21.85 4.65
CA ILE A 153 -11.93 21.64 5.09
C ILE A 153 -11.74 22.37 6.41
N GLU A 154 -11.37 21.63 7.45
CA GLU A 154 -11.00 22.18 8.74
C GLU A 154 -9.48 22.38 8.83
N PHE A 155 -9.06 23.59 9.20
CA PHE A 155 -7.67 23.91 9.47
C PHE A 155 -7.41 23.99 10.97
N SER A 156 -6.27 23.44 11.39
CA SER A 156 -5.80 23.50 12.77
C SER A 156 -4.33 23.93 12.82
N CYS A 157 -4.00 24.83 13.74
CA CYS A 157 -2.63 25.28 14.00
C CYS A 157 -2.12 24.57 15.24
N LEU A 158 -1.00 23.86 15.14
CA LEU A 158 -0.45 23.02 16.21
C LEU A 158 1.03 23.34 16.45
N THR A 159 1.54 23.15 17.66
CA THR A 159 2.99 23.08 17.92
C THR A 159 3.53 21.66 17.69
N GLU A 160 4.84 21.47 17.83
CA GLU A 160 5.45 20.13 17.79
C GLU A 160 4.76 19.14 18.73
N ASP A 161 4.47 19.59 19.96
CA ASP A 161 3.78 18.84 21.03
C ASP A 161 2.25 18.83 20.90
N ASN A 162 1.70 19.18 19.73
CA ASN A 162 0.26 19.23 19.45
C ASN A 162 -0.53 20.19 20.35
N LYS A 163 0.11 21.23 20.92
CA LYS A 163 -0.62 22.31 21.60
C LYS A 163 -1.31 23.19 20.56
N LEU A 164 -2.57 23.56 20.81
CA LEU A 164 -3.40 24.30 19.86
C LEU A 164 -3.01 25.78 19.81
N GLY A 165 -2.65 26.25 18.61
CA GLY A 165 -2.65 27.67 18.25
C GLY A 165 -4.02 28.12 17.74
N GLU A 166 -4.12 29.39 17.38
CA GLU A 166 -5.34 30.03 16.88
C GLU A 166 -5.31 30.19 15.34
N VAL A 167 -6.42 29.89 14.67
CA VAL A 167 -6.64 30.28 13.27
C VAL A 167 -7.30 31.66 13.25
N ALA A 168 -6.57 32.68 12.81
CA ALA A 168 -6.98 34.08 12.96
C ALA A 168 -8.04 34.56 11.96
N ASN A 169 -8.22 33.88 10.83
CA ASN A 169 -9.31 34.18 9.89
C ASN A 169 -10.61 33.58 10.45
N GLN A 170 -11.69 34.38 10.50
CA GLN A 170 -12.92 34.15 11.29
C GLN A 170 -13.74 32.87 11.02
N ASN A 171 -13.21 31.86 10.35
CA ASN A 171 -13.66 30.46 10.41
C ASN A 171 -12.45 29.57 10.11
N ASN A 172 -12.20 28.57 10.94
CA ASN A 172 -11.24 27.50 10.68
C ASN A 172 -11.72 26.53 9.59
N ILE A 173 -12.94 26.73 9.08
CA ILE A 173 -13.60 25.91 8.06
C ILE A 173 -13.63 26.65 6.73
N LEU A 174 -13.15 25.99 5.68
CA LEU A 174 -13.27 26.40 4.29
C LEU A 174 -14.26 25.49 3.57
N SER A 175 -15.43 26.02 3.21
CA SER A 175 -16.39 25.29 2.38
C SER A 175 -16.02 25.42 0.90
N LEU A 176 -15.87 24.28 0.23
CA LEU A 176 -15.60 24.18 -1.20
C LEU A 176 -16.84 23.70 -1.94
N SER A 177 -17.12 24.35 -3.07
CA SER A 177 -18.15 23.87 -4.00
C SER A 177 -17.58 22.82 -4.95
N GLU A 178 -18.45 21.91 -5.35
CA GLU A 178 -18.25 20.92 -6.41
C GLU A 178 -17.52 21.49 -7.64
N ASN A 179 -16.53 20.75 -8.15
CA ASN A 179 -15.83 21.02 -9.41
C ASN A 179 -15.18 22.41 -9.50
N ARG A 180 -14.76 22.98 -8.35
CA ARG A 180 -14.06 24.27 -8.30
C ARG A 180 -12.73 24.17 -7.59
N LYS A 181 -11.71 24.77 -8.22
CA LYS A 181 -10.44 25.07 -7.59
C LYS A 181 -10.55 26.40 -6.83
N GLN A 182 -10.27 26.37 -5.53
CA GLN A 182 -10.28 27.54 -4.67
C GLN A 182 -8.92 27.70 -4.00
N PHE A 183 -8.38 28.92 -4.06
CA PHE A 183 -7.16 29.28 -3.34
C PHE A 183 -7.53 29.77 -1.95
N PHE A 184 -6.69 29.44 -0.97
CA PHE A 184 -6.88 29.84 0.42
C PHE A 184 -5.60 30.39 1.03
N THR A 185 -5.80 31.24 2.03
CA THR A 185 -4.74 31.74 2.92
C THR A 185 -5.21 31.56 4.35
N VAL A 186 -4.47 30.80 5.14
CA VAL A 186 -4.75 30.55 6.56
C VAL A 186 -3.66 31.19 7.39
N LYS A 187 -4.05 32.06 8.33
CA LYS A 187 -3.13 32.68 9.28
C LYS A 187 -3.22 31.93 10.61
N CYS A 188 -2.13 31.29 10.99
CA CYS A 188 -1.94 30.69 12.30
C CYS A 188 -1.30 31.69 13.26
N VAL A 189 -1.77 31.70 14.50
CA VAL A 189 -1.24 32.53 15.58
C VAL A 189 -0.93 31.62 16.77
N TYR A 190 0.32 31.63 17.21
CA TYR A 190 0.79 30.84 18.34
C TYR A 190 1.18 31.79 19.47
N ASP A 191 0.51 31.64 20.60
CA ASP A 191 0.92 32.33 21.82
C ASP A 191 2.21 31.68 22.36
N LYS A 192 3.07 32.51 22.96
CA LYS A 192 4.41 32.09 23.37
C LYS A 192 4.42 31.02 24.45
N ASP A 193 3.40 31.00 25.31
CA ASP A 193 3.20 30.00 26.37
C ASP A 193 2.92 28.59 25.81
N LEU A 194 2.68 28.45 24.51
CA LEU A 194 2.60 27.16 23.84
C LEU A 194 3.99 26.52 23.64
N PHE A 195 5.09 27.26 23.82
CA PHE A 195 6.44 26.77 23.59
C PHE A 195 7.19 26.56 24.91
N ASP A 196 7.81 25.40 25.06
CA ASP A 196 8.69 25.10 26.18
C ASP A 196 10.13 25.50 25.82
N ILE A 197 10.41 26.81 25.92
CA ILE A 197 11.68 27.39 25.47
C ILE A 197 12.81 27.06 26.46
N ASP A 198 13.86 26.36 26.00
CA ASP A 198 15.04 26.10 26.84
C ASP A 198 15.89 27.37 26.98
N GLN A 199 15.92 27.96 28.18
CA GLN A 199 16.67 29.18 28.47
C GLN A 199 18.19 28.98 28.57
N ASN A 200 18.68 27.74 28.60
CA ASN A 200 20.10 27.45 28.70
C ASN A 200 20.81 27.47 27.35
N GLU A 201 20.07 27.34 26.25
CA GLU A 201 20.63 27.39 24.90
C GLU A 201 20.70 28.82 24.38
N ALA A 202 21.65 29.13 23.49
CA ALA A 202 21.71 30.46 22.89
C ALA A 202 20.57 30.68 21.87
N ILE A 203 20.17 29.60 21.19
CA ILE A 203 19.09 29.56 20.22
C ILE A 203 18.32 28.26 20.44
N ASP A 204 17.00 28.35 20.58
CA ASP A 204 16.12 27.19 20.69
C ASP A 204 15.23 27.09 19.44
N PHE A 205 15.05 25.87 18.94
CA PHE A 205 14.35 25.56 17.69
C PHE A 205 13.03 24.85 18.01
N GLN A 206 11.92 25.50 17.68
CA GLN A 206 10.58 24.98 17.94
C GLN A 206 9.85 24.79 16.62
N LYS A 207 9.14 23.67 16.44
CA LYS A 207 8.32 23.48 15.24
C LYS A 207 6.89 23.92 15.47
N ILE A 208 6.32 24.51 14.42
CA ILE A 208 4.90 24.76 14.28
C ILE A 208 4.37 23.97 13.10
N LYS A 209 3.09 23.62 13.16
CA LYS A 209 2.40 22.79 12.19
C LYS A 209 1.08 23.43 11.81
N ILE A 210 0.73 23.35 10.54
CA ILE A 210 -0.64 23.50 10.07
C ILE A 210 -1.15 22.14 9.61
N LYS A 211 -2.34 21.79 10.08
CA LYS A 211 -3.06 20.58 9.70
C LYS A 211 -4.32 20.98 8.95
N SER A 212 -4.59 20.34 7.82
CA SER A 212 -5.88 20.40 7.14
C SER A 212 -6.55 19.02 7.18
N SER A 213 -7.79 18.95 7.63
CA SER A 213 -8.60 17.73 7.66
C SER A 213 -9.88 17.95 6.85
N TYR A 214 -10.25 16.98 6.02
CA TYR A 214 -11.43 17.08 5.15
C TYR A 214 -11.99 15.71 4.81
N GLU A 215 -13.32 15.64 4.64
CA GLU A 215 -14.00 14.47 4.10
C GLU A 215 -13.83 14.45 2.58
N PHE A 216 -13.47 13.29 2.02
CA PHE A 216 -13.28 13.09 0.59
C PHE A 216 -13.88 11.76 0.15
N VAL A 217 -14.32 11.70 -1.11
CA VAL A 217 -14.85 10.50 -1.74
C VAL A 217 -13.93 10.09 -2.88
N THR A 218 -13.46 8.85 -2.84
CA THR A 218 -12.73 8.24 -3.96
C THR A 218 -13.59 7.13 -4.55
N GLU A 219 -13.69 7.12 -5.87
CA GLU A 219 -14.45 6.12 -6.62
C GLU A 219 -13.57 5.33 -7.58
N SER A 220 -13.94 4.08 -7.81
CA SER A 220 -13.31 3.17 -8.77
C SER A 220 -14.34 2.27 -9.40
N TYR A 221 -14.15 1.88 -10.66
CA TYR A 221 -14.96 0.90 -11.34
C TYR A 221 -14.10 -0.14 -12.05
N LEU A 222 -14.52 -1.40 -11.99
CA LEU A 222 -13.92 -2.51 -12.71
C LEU A 222 -14.83 -2.89 -13.87
N PRO A 223 -14.43 -2.67 -15.13
CA PRO A 223 -15.14 -3.22 -16.28
C PRO A 223 -15.19 -4.74 -16.18
N ILE A 224 -16.39 -5.30 -16.31
CA ILE A 224 -16.61 -6.74 -16.37
C ILE A 224 -17.34 -7.13 -17.66
N TYR A 225 -16.96 -8.25 -18.23
CA TYR A 225 -17.50 -8.82 -19.44
C TYR A 225 -18.22 -10.10 -19.10
N LEU A 226 -19.47 -10.21 -19.54
CA LEU A 226 -20.33 -11.36 -19.26
C LEU A 226 -20.64 -12.08 -20.56
N LEU A 227 -20.67 -13.40 -20.51
CA LEU A 227 -21.08 -14.25 -21.62
C LEU A 227 -21.61 -15.58 -21.09
N GLN A 228 -22.65 -16.13 -21.71
CA GLN A 228 -23.13 -17.46 -21.39
C GLN A 228 -22.03 -18.51 -21.62
N LYS A 229 -21.98 -19.50 -20.72
CA LYS A 229 -20.95 -20.53 -20.75
C LYS A 229 -20.94 -21.37 -22.03
N ASP A 230 -22.11 -21.80 -22.48
CA ASP A 230 -22.25 -22.62 -23.69
C ASP A 230 -21.81 -21.85 -24.95
N ILE A 231 -22.13 -20.55 -25.04
CA ILE A 231 -21.64 -19.68 -26.10
C ILE A 231 -20.12 -19.51 -26.03
N LEU A 232 -19.56 -19.31 -24.83
CA LEU A 232 -18.12 -19.22 -24.62
C LEU A 232 -17.41 -20.51 -25.08
N ASP A 233 -17.97 -21.67 -24.77
CA ASP A 233 -17.42 -22.96 -25.17
C ASP A 233 -17.48 -23.15 -26.69
N LEU A 234 -18.62 -22.84 -27.33
CA LEU A 234 -18.77 -22.90 -28.78
C LEU A 234 -17.71 -22.03 -29.49
N LYS A 235 -17.54 -20.78 -29.07
CA LYS A 235 -16.51 -19.89 -29.64
C LYS A 235 -15.10 -20.44 -29.45
N ARG A 236 -14.81 -21.07 -28.31
CA ARG A 236 -13.50 -21.72 -28.06
C ARG A 236 -13.29 -22.93 -28.95
N GLU A 237 -14.31 -23.76 -29.16
CA GLU A 237 -14.26 -24.90 -30.07
C GLU A 237 -14.00 -24.45 -31.52
N ASP A 238 -14.60 -23.34 -31.93
CA ASP A 238 -14.44 -22.73 -33.26
C ASP A 238 -13.14 -21.90 -33.40
N ASN A 239 -12.35 -21.75 -32.32
CA ASN A 239 -11.16 -20.89 -32.23
C ASN A 239 -11.44 -19.41 -32.56
N GLU A 240 -12.64 -18.93 -32.22
CA GLU A 240 -13.01 -17.52 -32.33
C GLU A 240 -12.50 -16.72 -31.12
N ASP A 241 -11.97 -15.51 -31.37
CA ASP A 241 -11.63 -14.58 -30.29
C ASP A 241 -12.91 -13.94 -29.75
N VAL A 242 -13.25 -14.27 -28.51
CA VAL A 242 -14.45 -13.79 -27.82
C VAL A 242 -14.44 -12.26 -27.66
N PHE A 243 -13.28 -11.63 -27.70
CA PHE A 243 -13.10 -10.18 -27.55
C PHE A 243 -12.76 -9.46 -28.86
N GLU A 244 -12.88 -10.12 -30.03
CA GLU A 244 -12.47 -9.54 -31.33
C GLU A 244 -13.05 -8.13 -31.54
N ASP A 245 -14.36 -7.98 -31.32
CA ASP A 245 -15.10 -6.72 -31.53
C ASP A 245 -15.15 -5.77 -30.34
N VAL A 246 -14.52 -6.12 -29.21
CA VAL A 246 -14.55 -5.27 -28.00
C VAL A 246 -13.52 -4.13 -28.12
N ASP A 247 -13.95 -2.88 -28.18
CA ASP A 247 -13.04 -1.72 -28.12
C ASP A 247 -12.96 -1.17 -26.69
N ASP A 248 -12.02 -1.71 -25.89
CA ASP A 248 -11.75 -1.25 -24.53
C ASP A 248 -10.25 -1.25 -24.22
N SER A 249 -9.69 -0.06 -23.99
CA SER A 249 -8.29 0.11 -23.63
C SER A 249 -7.92 -0.48 -22.27
N ASN A 250 -8.91 -0.74 -21.40
CA ASN A 250 -8.70 -1.34 -20.09
C ASN A 250 -8.73 -2.87 -20.12
N LEU A 251 -9.02 -3.50 -21.26
CA LEU A 251 -9.04 -4.94 -21.44
C LEU A 251 -7.77 -5.42 -22.17
N ASP A 252 -6.99 -6.29 -21.54
CA ASP A 252 -5.98 -7.09 -22.22
C ASP A 252 -6.67 -8.30 -22.87
N LYS A 253 -7.10 -8.15 -24.14
CA LYS A 253 -7.85 -9.18 -24.88
C LYS A 253 -7.15 -10.55 -24.88
N ASN A 254 -5.82 -10.56 -24.94
CA ASN A 254 -5.04 -11.80 -24.98
C ASN A 254 -5.10 -12.58 -23.66
N LYS A 255 -5.30 -11.87 -22.54
CA LYS A 255 -5.33 -12.47 -21.19
C LYS A 255 -6.73 -12.53 -20.61
N GLY A 256 -7.70 -11.81 -21.19
CA GLY A 256 -9.03 -11.64 -20.59
C GLY A 256 -8.96 -10.94 -19.23
N ILE A 257 -8.00 -10.03 -19.02
CA ILE A 257 -7.83 -9.32 -17.74
C ILE A 257 -8.19 -7.85 -17.97
N THR A 258 -9.07 -7.31 -17.14
CA THR A 258 -9.38 -5.88 -17.12
C THR A 258 -8.62 -5.16 -16.01
N SER A 259 -8.23 -3.93 -16.28
CA SER A 259 -7.74 -2.99 -15.27
C SER A 259 -8.93 -2.23 -14.67
N SER A 260 -8.92 -2.00 -13.35
CA SER A 260 -9.87 -1.04 -12.77
C SER A 260 -9.56 0.38 -13.22
N VAL A 261 -10.57 1.22 -13.21
CA VAL A 261 -10.46 2.65 -13.52
C VAL A 261 -10.88 3.42 -12.29
N TYR A 262 -10.03 4.32 -11.81
CA TYR A 262 -10.29 5.08 -10.59
C TYR A 262 -10.20 6.58 -10.83
N THR A 263 -10.87 7.33 -9.97
CA THR A 263 -10.81 8.80 -9.94
C THR A 263 -9.58 9.26 -9.15
N GLU A 264 -8.84 10.25 -9.68
CA GLU A 264 -7.70 10.84 -8.95
C GLU A 264 -8.15 11.48 -7.64
N GLY A 265 -7.32 11.33 -6.62
CA GLY A 265 -7.55 11.86 -5.29
C GLY A 265 -6.44 11.44 -4.33
N PRO A 266 -6.55 11.81 -3.04
CA PRO A 266 -5.55 11.47 -2.03
C PRO A 266 -5.35 9.96 -1.84
N LEU A 267 -6.42 9.18 -2.05
CA LEU A 267 -6.41 7.73 -2.02
C LEU A 267 -6.61 7.15 -3.43
N LYS A 268 -5.98 6.02 -3.69
CA LYS A 268 -6.21 5.18 -4.85
C LYS A 268 -7.07 3.97 -4.44
N LEU A 269 -8.26 3.86 -5.03
CA LEU A 269 -9.15 2.72 -4.83
C LEU A 269 -9.01 1.76 -6.01
N VAL A 270 -8.55 0.54 -5.75
CA VAL A 270 -8.30 -0.47 -6.78
C VAL A 270 -9.25 -1.64 -6.61
N LEU A 271 -9.99 -1.94 -7.67
CA LEU A 271 -10.79 -3.14 -7.78
C LEU A 271 -10.06 -4.17 -8.64
N ARG A 272 -10.16 -5.44 -8.25
CA ARG A 272 -9.54 -6.55 -8.99
C ARG A 272 -10.39 -7.80 -8.94
N SER A 273 -10.45 -8.50 -10.06
CA SER A 273 -10.77 -9.94 -10.05
C SER A 273 -9.52 -10.75 -10.37
N LEU A 274 -9.34 -11.87 -9.66
CA LEU A 274 -8.24 -12.81 -9.90
C LEU A 274 -8.47 -13.72 -11.13
N TYR A 275 -9.66 -13.62 -11.75
CA TYR A 275 -10.12 -14.52 -12.79
C TYR A 275 -10.13 -13.85 -14.16
N THR A 276 -9.87 -14.65 -15.19
CA THR A 276 -9.94 -14.21 -16.58
C THR A 276 -11.39 -14.16 -17.05
N GLN A 277 -11.72 -13.11 -17.77
CA GLN A 277 -13.02 -12.81 -18.35
C GLN A 277 -13.16 -13.39 -19.77
N PRO A 278 -14.39 -13.53 -20.31
CA PRO A 278 -15.67 -13.15 -19.72
C PRO A 278 -16.08 -14.04 -18.54
N PHE A 279 -16.84 -13.48 -17.60
CA PHE A 279 -17.47 -14.23 -16.54
C PHE A 279 -18.76 -14.90 -17.03
N THR A 280 -19.04 -16.06 -16.47
CA THR A 280 -20.15 -16.95 -16.86
C THR A 280 -20.87 -17.42 -15.60
N GLU A 281 -22.07 -17.95 -15.76
CA GLU A 281 -22.91 -18.44 -14.66
C GLU A 281 -22.31 -19.67 -13.94
N GLU A 282 -21.43 -20.43 -14.59
CA GLU A 282 -20.82 -21.61 -13.98
C GLU A 282 -19.64 -21.30 -13.02
N GLY A 283 -19.18 -20.04 -13.01
CA GLY A 283 -18.00 -19.65 -12.24
C GLY A 283 -16.67 -20.04 -12.88
N PRO A 284 -15.54 -19.89 -12.16
CA PRO A 284 -14.21 -20.14 -12.71
C PRO A 284 -13.87 -21.62 -12.93
N PHE A 285 -14.62 -22.55 -12.32
CA PHE A 285 -14.32 -24.00 -12.34
C PHE A 285 -15.50 -24.88 -12.81
N GLY A 286 -16.55 -24.30 -13.42
CA GLY A 286 -17.59 -25.10 -14.09
C GLY A 286 -18.62 -25.75 -13.17
N SER A 287 -18.79 -25.28 -11.93
CA SER A 287 -19.65 -25.96 -10.93
C SER A 287 -20.49 -25.02 -10.04
N GLY A 288 -20.87 -23.85 -10.55
CA GLY A 288 -21.57 -22.82 -9.76
C GLY A 288 -20.69 -22.22 -8.67
N SER A 289 -19.39 -22.09 -8.96
CA SER A 289 -18.41 -21.54 -8.03
C SER A 289 -18.43 -20.01 -8.07
N TYR A 290 -18.15 -19.36 -6.94
CA TYR A 290 -18.04 -17.92 -6.88
C TYR A 290 -16.71 -17.43 -7.46
N TYR A 291 -16.74 -16.29 -8.13
CA TYR A 291 -15.59 -15.45 -8.39
C TYR A 291 -15.22 -14.66 -7.13
N THR A 292 -14.05 -14.03 -7.14
CA THR A 292 -13.56 -13.19 -6.05
C THR A 292 -13.29 -11.80 -6.60
N LEU A 293 -13.79 -10.80 -5.86
CA LEU A 293 -13.50 -9.40 -6.05
C LEU A 293 -12.66 -8.94 -4.86
N ASP A 294 -11.46 -8.46 -5.15
CA ASP A 294 -10.62 -7.79 -4.16
C ASP A 294 -10.78 -6.28 -4.30
N ILE A 295 -10.87 -5.62 -3.14
CA ILE A 295 -10.96 -4.17 -2.98
C ILE A 295 -9.72 -3.77 -2.19
N ARG A 296 -8.89 -2.93 -2.81
CA ARG A 296 -7.67 -2.42 -2.20
C ARG A 296 -7.75 -0.90 -2.11
N LEU A 297 -7.50 -0.39 -0.90
CA LEU A 297 -7.13 0.99 -0.67
C LEU A 297 -5.62 1.05 -0.81
N ASP A 298 -5.11 2.11 -1.42
CA ASP A 298 -3.68 2.30 -1.68
C ASP A 298 -3.38 3.79 -1.70
N ASP A 299 -2.18 4.18 -1.31
CA ASP A 299 -1.75 5.58 -1.32
C ASP A 299 -1.58 6.07 -2.75
N ASN A 300 -1.90 7.34 -2.96
CA ASN A 300 -1.51 8.04 -4.16
C ASN A 300 -0.24 8.85 -3.86
N VAL A 301 0.91 8.31 -4.25
CA VAL A 301 2.26 8.90 -4.04
C VAL A 301 2.43 10.36 -4.48
N LYS A 302 1.48 10.90 -5.27
CA LYS A 302 1.42 12.32 -5.64
C LYS A 302 0.89 13.23 -4.51
N TRP A 303 0.35 12.67 -3.44
CA TRP A 303 -0.28 13.39 -2.33
C TRP A 303 0.58 13.32 -1.07
N THR A 304 0.42 14.33 -0.22
CA THR A 304 1.01 14.34 1.12
C THR A 304 -0.13 14.32 2.13
N GLY A 305 -0.02 13.45 3.13
CA GLY A 305 -1.03 13.28 4.16
C GLY A 305 -1.31 11.81 4.43
N ASN A 306 -2.26 11.55 5.32
CA ASN A 306 -2.68 10.22 5.73
C ASN A 306 -4.19 10.14 5.84
N ILE A 307 -4.74 8.94 5.70
CA ILE A 307 -6.13 8.66 6.08
C ILE A 307 -6.24 8.80 7.59
N GLU A 308 -7.19 9.61 8.05
CA GLU A 308 -7.52 9.72 9.49
C GLU A 308 -8.61 8.72 9.87
N GLU A 309 -9.60 8.58 9.00
CA GLU A 309 -10.78 7.76 9.26
C GLU A 309 -11.41 7.31 7.94
N ILE A 310 -11.67 6.02 7.76
CA ILE A 310 -12.61 5.48 6.77
C ILE A 310 -14.01 5.56 7.38
N GLU A 311 -14.88 6.35 6.78
CA GLU A 311 -16.26 6.53 7.25
C GLU A 311 -17.16 5.45 6.65
N GLU A 312 -17.12 5.28 5.32
CA GLU A 312 -18.01 4.39 4.61
C GLU A 312 -17.33 3.78 3.37
N ILE A 313 -17.67 2.52 3.07
CA ILE A 313 -17.29 1.84 1.83
C ILE A 313 -18.57 1.32 1.19
N TYR A 314 -18.76 1.64 -0.09
CA TYR A 314 -19.90 1.23 -0.89
C TYR A 314 -19.45 0.38 -2.07
N LEU A 315 -20.30 -0.59 -2.41
CA LEU A 315 -20.24 -1.33 -3.66
C LEU A 315 -21.54 -1.13 -4.41
N LEU A 316 -21.43 -0.80 -5.69
CA LEU A 316 -22.54 -0.71 -6.62
C LEU A 316 -22.37 -1.86 -7.60
N ILE A 317 -23.27 -2.82 -7.51
CA ILE A 317 -23.21 -4.10 -8.21
C ILE A 317 -24.33 -4.12 -9.26
N PRO A 318 -24.03 -4.44 -10.53
CA PRO A 318 -25.05 -4.50 -11.57
C PRO A 318 -25.98 -5.69 -11.36
N ASP A 319 -27.20 -5.65 -11.91
CA ASP A 319 -28.25 -6.65 -11.68
C ASP A 319 -27.87 -8.08 -12.13
N GLU A 320 -26.91 -8.23 -13.03
CA GLU A 320 -26.44 -9.55 -13.49
C GLU A 320 -25.48 -10.21 -12.49
N VAL A 321 -25.00 -9.48 -11.49
CA VAL A 321 -24.01 -9.92 -10.52
C VAL A 321 -24.64 -10.01 -9.12
N ASN A 322 -24.45 -11.15 -8.47
CA ASN A 322 -24.79 -11.33 -7.07
C ASN A 322 -23.54 -11.41 -6.23
N ILE A 323 -23.54 -10.75 -5.07
CA ILE A 323 -22.45 -10.89 -4.09
C ILE A 323 -22.87 -11.82 -2.94
N VAL A 324 -21.94 -12.65 -2.49
CA VAL A 324 -22.07 -13.47 -1.29
C VAL A 324 -21.18 -12.87 -0.22
N THR A 325 -21.80 -12.19 0.74
CA THR A 325 -21.04 -11.49 1.77
C THR A 325 -21.78 -11.41 3.10
N THR A 326 -21.02 -11.52 4.18
CA THR A 326 -21.46 -11.18 5.53
C THR A 326 -21.02 -9.80 5.96
N ASP A 327 -20.05 -9.21 5.26
CA ASP A 327 -19.36 -7.98 5.62
C ASP A 327 -20.01 -6.72 5.03
N PHE A 328 -20.91 -6.88 4.05
CA PHE A 328 -21.73 -5.79 3.53
C PHE A 328 -23.22 -6.01 3.83
N GLU A 329 -23.98 -4.92 3.84
CA GLU A 329 -25.43 -4.90 3.93
C GLU A 329 -26.04 -4.25 2.69
N GLU A 330 -27.11 -4.84 2.18
CA GLU A 330 -27.83 -4.32 1.01
C GLU A 330 -28.62 -3.06 1.40
N MET A 331 -28.52 -2.05 0.54
CA MET A 331 -29.16 -0.75 0.66
C MET A 331 -30.16 -0.56 -0.48
N ASN A 332 -30.77 0.63 -0.58
CA ASN A 332 -31.66 0.93 -1.69
C ASN A 332 -30.88 1.00 -3.02
N LEU A 333 -31.54 0.60 -4.11
CA LEU A 333 -31.05 0.75 -5.47
C LEU A 333 -30.68 2.22 -5.78
N GLU A 334 -29.55 2.41 -6.45
CA GLU A 334 -29.05 3.71 -6.93
C GLU A 334 -28.58 3.56 -8.38
N ASP A 335 -29.06 4.41 -9.28
CA ASP A 335 -28.64 4.43 -10.70
C ASP A 335 -28.73 3.08 -11.44
N GLY A 336 -29.64 2.19 -11.03
CA GLY A 336 -29.77 0.85 -11.60
C GLY A 336 -28.74 -0.16 -11.08
N PHE A 337 -28.08 0.13 -9.97
CA PHE A 337 -27.18 -0.77 -9.25
C PHE A 337 -27.77 -1.18 -7.90
N ASN A 338 -27.51 -2.43 -7.53
CA ASN A 338 -27.65 -2.92 -6.17
C ASN A 338 -26.53 -2.33 -5.32
N VAL A 339 -26.90 -1.51 -4.33
CA VAL A 339 -25.94 -0.82 -3.46
C VAL A 339 -25.72 -1.64 -2.21
N TYR A 340 -24.45 -1.87 -1.86
CA TYR A 340 -24.05 -2.55 -0.65
C TYR A 340 -23.11 -1.68 0.16
N ARG A 341 -23.44 -1.45 1.44
CA ARG A 341 -22.61 -0.69 2.36
C ARG A 341 -21.81 -1.64 3.24
N ALA A 342 -20.52 -1.36 3.43
CA ALA A 342 -19.69 -2.10 4.37
C ALA A 342 -20.23 -1.94 5.80
N LYS A 343 -20.29 -3.03 6.55
CA LYS A 343 -20.61 -3.00 7.97
C LYS A 343 -19.43 -2.45 8.77
N ALA A 344 -19.72 -1.84 9.92
CA ALA A 344 -18.70 -1.34 10.84
C ALA A 344 -17.63 -2.39 11.19
N SER A 345 -18.01 -3.67 11.30
CA SER A 345 -17.06 -4.77 11.56
C SER A 345 -16.04 -4.98 10.45
N LEU A 346 -16.37 -4.69 9.20
CA LEU A 346 -15.41 -4.74 8.11
C LEU A 346 -14.44 -3.57 8.20
N ILE A 347 -14.97 -2.36 8.46
CA ILE A 347 -14.13 -1.17 8.61
C ILE A 347 -13.15 -1.35 9.78
N GLU A 348 -13.62 -1.87 10.92
CA GLU A 348 -12.76 -2.22 12.08
C GLU A 348 -11.67 -3.22 11.71
N LYS A 349 -11.99 -4.28 10.93
CA LYS A 349 -10.97 -5.22 10.43
C LYS A 349 -9.92 -4.52 9.56
N LEU A 350 -10.31 -3.52 8.75
CA LEU A 350 -9.35 -2.75 7.94
C LEU A 350 -8.46 -1.89 8.84
N TYR A 351 -9.00 -1.26 9.89
CA TYR A 351 -8.20 -0.57 10.91
C TYR A 351 -7.21 -1.54 11.59
N GLU A 352 -7.66 -2.74 11.99
CA GLU A 352 -6.80 -3.76 12.61
C GLU A 352 -5.67 -4.25 11.69
N GLN A 353 -5.79 -4.13 10.36
CA GLN A 353 -4.69 -4.46 9.44
C GLN A 353 -3.53 -3.48 9.59
N CYS A 354 -3.81 -2.22 9.96
CA CYS A 354 -2.81 -1.20 10.19
C CYS A 354 -2.41 -1.03 11.66
N GLU A 355 -3.12 -1.63 12.62
CA GLU A 355 -2.71 -1.71 14.03
C GLU A 355 -1.98 -3.04 14.28
N ALA A 356 -0.65 -3.05 14.22
CA ALA A 356 0.11 -4.29 14.42
C ALA A 356 -0.09 -4.86 15.84
N LYS A 357 -0.71 -6.05 15.98
CA LYS A 357 -0.68 -6.85 17.22
C LYS A 357 0.72 -7.50 17.40
N SER A 358 1.72 -6.74 17.88
CA SER A 358 3.07 -7.26 18.21
C SER A 358 3.75 -6.51 19.37
N LEU A 359 4.48 -7.25 20.21
CA LEU A 359 5.05 -6.92 21.53
C LEU A 359 6.22 -5.90 21.58
N LEU A 360 6.48 -5.11 20.53
CA LEU A 360 7.66 -4.23 20.44
C LEU A 360 7.27 -2.80 20.03
N GLU A 361 7.03 -1.95 21.03
CA GLU A 361 6.49 -0.58 20.91
C GLU A 361 7.33 0.38 20.03
N ASP A 362 8.66 0.24 19.98
CA ASP A 362 9.52 1.22 19.29
C ASP A 362 9.60 1.03 17.76
N LEU A 363 9.41 -0.20 17.25
CA LEU A 363 9.28 -0.45 15.81
C LEU A 363 7.86 -0.15 15.31
N GLN A 364 6.91 -0.03 16.23
CA GLN A 364 5.48 0.11 15.97
C GLN A 364 5.13 1.50 15.40
N ASN A 365 5.67 2.58 15.98
CA ASN A 365 5.40 3.94 15.50
C ASN A 365 5.81 4.18 14.04
N ILE A 366 6.87 3.49 13.57
CA ILE A 366 7.35 3.62 12.18
C ILE A 366 6.49 2.76 11.23
N ILE A 367 6.01 1.60 11.67
CA ILE A 367 5.22 0.67 10.86
C ILE A 367 3.75 1.10 10.77
N ASP A 368 3.18 1.60 11.87
CA ASP A 368 1.78 2.04 11.94
C ASP A 368 1.59 3.34 11.14
N GLU A 369 2.51 4.32 11.23
CA GLU A 369 2.49 5.50 10.34
C GLU A 369 2.60 5.09 8.87
N ASP A 370 3.39 4.07 8.54
CA ASP A 370 3.57 3.62 7.17
C ASP A 370 2.36 2.88 6.61
N CYS A 371 1.59 2.13 7.40
CA CYS A 371 0.37 1.48 6.90
C CYS A 371 -0.73 2.50 6.61
N TRP A 372 -0.96 3.45 7.52
CA TRP A 372 -1.90 4.55 7.33
C TRP A 372 -1.48 5.49 6.20
N ARG A 373 -0.17 5.67 6.01
CA ARG A 373 0.40 6.45 4.91
C ARG A 373 0.33 5.72 3.58
N ARG A 374 0.57 4.41 3.55
CA ARG A 374 0.53 3.60 2.30
C ARG A 374 -0.87 3.16 1.93
N GLY A 375 -1.84 3.26 2.83
CA GLY A 375 -3.23 2.91 2.59
C GLY A 375 -3.47 1.44 2.29
N ASP A 376 -2.47 0.54 2.45
CA ASP A 376 -2.43 -0.83 1.93
C ASP A 376 -3.39 -1.80 2.66
N MET A 377 -4.68 -1.51 2.55
CA MET A 377 -5.75 -2.27 3.18
C MET A 377 -6.49 -3.05 2.09
N ILE A 378 -6.66 -4.35 2.32
CA ILE A 378 -7.27 -5.25 1.34
C ILE A 378 -8.43 -5.98 2.00
N THR A 379 -9.56 -6.02 1.28
CA THR A 379 -10.66 -6.93 1.57
C THR A 379 -11.10 -7.65 0.31
N SER A 380 -11.69 -8.83 0.48
CA SER A 380 -12.13 -9.69 -0.60
C SER A 380 -13.55 -10.15 -0.35
N LEU A 381 -14.34 -10.28 -1.40
CA LEU A 381 -15.68 -10.85 -1.36
C LEU A 381 -15.93 -11.75 -2.55
N GLU A 382 -16.90 -12.64 -2.38
CA GLU A 382 -17.31 -13.58 -3.41
C GLU A 382 -18.48 -13.03 -4.22
N PHE A 383 -18.50 -13.30 -5.52
CA PHE A 383 -19.62 -12.93 -6.40
C PHE A 383 -19.91 -14.02 -7.44
N SER A 384 -21.15 -14.10 -7.92
CA SER A 384 -21.59 -14.98 -8.99
C SER A 384 -22.32 -14.21 -10.08
N ILE A 385 -22.46 -14.84 -11.24
CA ILE A 385 -23.25 -14.31 -12.36
C ILE A 385 -24.55 -15.10 -12.43
N ASP A 386 -25.68 -14.40 -12.48
CA ASP A 386 -27.00 -15.04 -12.49
C ASP A 386 -27.56 -15.25 -13.90
N ASN A 387 -27.46 -14.22 -14.73
CA ASN A 387 -28.05 -14.21 -16.07
C ASN A 387 -27.06 -13.57 -17.04
N ALA A 388 -26.09 -14.34 -17.53
CA ALA A 388 -25.20 -13.81 -18.55
C ALA A 388 -25.93 -13.75 -19.91
N PRO A 389 -25.62 -12.76 -20.75
CA PRO A 389 -26.21 -12.63 -22.07
C PRO A 389 -25.57 -13.59 -23.10
N GLU A 390 -26.32 -13.93 -24.15
CA GLU A 390 -25.84 -14.73 -25.30
C GLU A 390 -24.76 -13.99 -26.11
N GLU A 391 -24.81 -12.65 -26.15
CA GLU A 391 -23.77 -11.80 -26.73
C GLU A 391 -22.87 -11.24 -25.64
N ILE A 392 -21.59 -11.01 -25.95
CA ILE A 392 -20.67 -10.42 -24.98
C ILE A 392 -21.17 -9.04 -24.54
N SER A 393 -21.47 -8.91 -23.26
CA SER A 393 -21.93 -7.65 -22.68
C SER A 393 -20.87 -7.08 -21.76
N LYS A 394 -20.71 -5.75 -21.82
CA LYS A 394 -19.86 -4.98 -20.92
C LYS A 394 -20.73 -4.30 -19.88
N THR A 395 -20.42 -4.55 -18.61
CA THR A 395 -20.94 -3.80 -17.47
C THR A 395 -19.78 -3.44 -16.54
N PHE A 396 -20.04 -2.98 -15.32
CA PHE A 396 -18.99 -2.70 -14.35
C PHE A 396 -19.46 -2.87 -12.91
N ILE A 397 -18.52 -3.26 -12.05
CA ILE A 397 -18.68 -3.16 -10.60
C ILE A 397 -18.03 -1.84 -10.16
N ARG A 398 -18.74 -1.02 -9.37
CA ARG A 398 -18.19 0.22 -8.83
C ARG A 398 -18.00 0.11 -7.33
N ALA A 399 -16.95 0.73 -6.82
CA ALA A 399 -16.72 0.93 -5.40
C ALA A 399 -16.53 2.41 -5.11
N LYS A 400 -17.01 2.86 -3.95
CA LYS A 400 -16.82 4.21 -3.44
C LYS A 400 -16.36 4.14 -2.00
N VAL A 401 -15.43 5.02 -1.61
CA VAL A 401 -14.94 5.11 -0.24
C VAL A 401 -15.03 6.55 0.19
N LYS A 402 -15.73 6.79 1.29
CA LYS A 402 -15.79 8.07 1.99
C LYS A 402 -14.85 8.02 3.19
N TYR A 403 -13.95 8.97 3.27
CA TYR A 403 -12.92 9.00 4.31
C TYR A 403 -12.53 10.43 4.68
N ARG A 404 -12.04 10.60 5.90
CA ARG A 404 -11.38 11.81 6.35
C ARG A 404 -9.88 11.71 6.07
N TYR A 405 -9.33 12.70 5.40
CA TYR A 405 -7.92 12.78 5.04
C TYR A 405 -7.27 13.99 5.69
N GLY A 406 -6.07 13.79 6.25
CA GLY A 406 -5.31 14.80 6.95
C GLY A 406 -3.97 15.09 6.25
N ASP A 407 -3.72 16.34 5.87
CA ASP A 407 -2.39 16.81 5.44
C ASP A 407 -1.78 17.72 6.51
N ILE A 408 -0.47 17.58 6.74
CA ILE A 408 0.28 18.36 7.74
C ILE A 408 1.50 18.98 7.06
N LYS A 409 1.63 20.30 7.18
CA LYS A 409 2.88 21.02 6.89
C LYS A 409 3.46 21.58 8.17
N GLN A 410 4.78 21.66 8.20
CA GLN A 410 5.52 22.15 9.36
C GLN A 410 6.58 23.16 8.94
N ASP A 411 6.86 24.09 9.84
CA ASP A 411 7.95 25.05 9.72
C ASP A 411 8.62 25.24 11.09
N THR A 412 9.82 25.82 11.09
CA THR A 412 10.64 25.99 12.28
C THR A 412 10.69 27.45 12.71
N VAL A 413 10.50 27.68 14.00
CA VAL A 413 10.64 28.95 14.68
C VAL A 413 11.92 28.94 15.51
N ASN A 414 12.70 30.02 15.44
CA ASN A 414 13.93 30.17 16.19
C ASN A 414 13.76 31.20 17.31
N PHE A 415 14.00 30.80 18.56
CA PHE A 415 14.04 31.70 19.71
C PHE A 415 15.48 32.01 20.10
N ILE A 416 15.83 33.28 20.36
CA ILE A 416 17.11 33.67 20.96
C ILE A 416 16.89 33.93 22.45
N ASN A 417 17.76 33.35 23.27
CA ASN A 417 17.84 33.72 24.68
C ASN A 417 18.79 34.90 24.88
N THR A 418 18.26 35.98 25.44
CA THR A 418 18.98 37.21 25.79
C THR A 418 19.11 37.39 27.28
#